data_AF-A0A7X7VHS4-F1
#
_entry.id   AF-A0A7X7VHS4-F1
#
_cell.length_a   1.000
_cell.length_b   1.000
_cell.length_c   1.000
_cell.angle_alpha   90.00
_cell.angle_beta   90.00
_cell.angle_gamma   90.00
#
_symmetry.space_group_name_H-M   'P 1'
#
loop_
_entity.id
_entity.type
_entity.pdbx_description
1 polymer ?
#
loop_
_entity_poly.entity_id
_entity_poly.type
_entity_poly.pdbx_seq_one_letter_code
_entity_poly.pdbx_strand_id
1 'polypeptide(L)'
;MGLHTTHDCWHGSYSAFAEWRNCIAELAGYRLKQVDICDGTVTCNVDIDWEHITDANVLGEWEFTPVDPLLVLLVHSDCEGFIYSEQTKPLADALEALIPSIPDGEEGYPTDFWRIRTREFVDGLRKAAITGESVGFF
;
A
#
# COMPACT_ATOMS: atom_id res chain seq x y z
N MET A 1 -11.83 -11.28 -9.13
CA MET A 1 -10.38 -11.62 -9.13
C MET A 1 -9.81 -11.01 -7.86
N GLY A 2 -9.03 -11.76 -7.09
CA GLY A 2 -8.40 -11.27 -5.86
C GLY A 2 -7.01 -10.75 -6.15
N LEU A 3 -6.54 -9.80 -5.33
CA LEU A 3 -5.15 -9.40 -5.27
C LEU A 3 -4.38 -10.42 -4.43
N HIS A 4 -3.30 -10.95 -4.99
CA HIS A 4 -2.34 -11.79 -4.29
C HIS A 4 -0.95 -11.18 -4.41
N THR A 5 -0.29 -10.98 -3.29
CA THR A 5 1.12 -10.57 -3.27
C THR A 5 2.00 -11.74 -2.82
N THR A 6 3.30 -11.67 -3.12
CA THR A 6 4.26 -12.60 -2.50
C THR A 6 4.41 -12.36 -0.99
N HIS A 7 5.07 -13.30 -0.31
CA HIS A 7 5.40 -13.25 1.13
C HIS A 7 4.19 -13.13 2.08
N ASP A 8 3.00 -13.47 1.58
CA ASP A 8 1.72 -13.36 2.30
C ASP A 8 1.37 -11.92 2.72
N CYS A 9 1.90 -10.89 2.03
CA CYS A 9 1.63 -9.50 2.44
C CYS A 9 0.15 -9.15 2.31
N TRP A 10 -0.53 -9.64 1.26
CA TRP A 10 -1.95 -9.41 1.04
C TRP A 10 -2.64 -10.53 0.27
N HIS A 11 -3.82 -10.90 0.74
CA HIS A 11 -4.79 -11.79 0.07
C HIS A 11 -6.21 -11.26 0.23
N GLY A 12 -6.84 -10.75 -0.83
CA GLY A 12 -8.16 -10.14 -0.70
C GLY A 12 -8.69 -9.54 -2.00
N SER A 13 -9.78 -8.78 -1.95
CA SER A 13 -10.22 -8.02 -3.12
C SER A 13 -9.33 -6.80 -3.36
N TYR A 14 -9.28 -6.35 -4.61
CA TYR A 14 -8.68 -5.07 -4.99
C TYR A 14 -9.35 -3.89 -4.26
N SER A 15 -10.68 -3.94 -4.10
CA SER A 15 -11.42 -2.89 -3.38
C SER A 15 -10.98 -2.76 -1.93
N ALA A 16 -10.84 -3.88 -1.21
CA ALA A 16 -10.38 -3.87 0.18
C ALA A 16 -8.93 -3.38 0.29
N PHE A 17 -8.09 -3.67 -0.70
CA PHE A 17 -6.72 -3.16 -0.75
C PHE A 17 -6.68 -1.64 -0.98
N ALA A 18 -7.51 -1.13 -1.90
CA ALA A 18 -7.64 0.31 -2.14
C ALA A 18 -8.18 1.05 -0.91
N GLU A 19 -9.23 0.52 -0.26
CA GLU A 19 -9.78 1.03 1.00
C GLU A 19 -8.72 1.08 2.10
N TRP A 20 -7.94 0.00 2.25
CA TRP A 20 -6.82 -0.05 3.18
C TRP A 20 -5.76 0.99 2.88
N ARG A 21 -5.32 1.14 1.62
CA ARG A 21 -4.33 2.15 1.23
C ARG A 21 -4.80 3.57 1.51
N ASN A 22 -6.08 3.85 1.29
CA ASN A 22 -6.68 5.14 1.61
C ASN A 22 -6.64 5.43 3.12
N CYS A 23 -6.99 4.44 3.94
CA CYS A 23 -6.87 4.54 5.40
C CYS A 23 -5.42 4.82 5.84
N ILE A 24 -4.44 4.11 5.28
CA ILE A 24 -3.02 4.35 5.57
C ILE A 24 -2.59 5.77 5.15
N ALA A 25 -3.00 6.23 3.96
CA ALA A 25 -2.72 7.58 3.48
C ALA A 25 -3.24 8.65 4.43
N GLU A 26 -4.51 8.56 4.84
CA GLU A 26 -5.12 9.53 5.76
C GLU A 26 -4.41 9.56 7.13
N LEU A 27 -4.07 8.39 7.67
CA LEU A 27 -3.32 8.29 8.94
C LEU A 27 -1.92 8.87 8.84
N ALA A 28 -1.28 8.76 7.67
CA ALA A 28 0.01 9.36 7.39
C ALA A 28 -0.08 10.87 7.07
N GLY A 29 -1.29 11.45 7.06
CA GLY A 29 -1.52 12.87 6.84
C GLY A 29 -1.62 13.28 5.37
N TYR A 30 -1.71 12.32 4.45
CA TYR A 30 -2.01 12.59 3.06
C TYR A 30 -3.47 12.99 2.89
N ARG A 31 -3.72 13.91 1.96
CA ARG A 31 -5.09 14.21 1.51
C ARG A 31 -5.48 13.21 0.43
N LEU A 32 -6.74 12.80 0.42
CA LEU A 32 -7.31 12.01 -0.67
C LEU A 32 -8.08 12.93 -1.62
N LYS A 33 -7.96 12.66 -2.91
CA LYS A 33 -8.71 13.34 -3.97
C LYS A 33 -9.52 12.30 -4.72
N GLN A 34 -10.80 12.62 -4.93
CA GLN A 34 -11.66 11.84 -5.81
C GLN A 34 -11.22 12.08 -7.26
N VAL A 35 -10.94 10.98 -7.95
CA VAL A 35 -10.57 10.96 -9.35
C VAL A 35 -11.68 10.23 -10.11
N ASP A 36 -12.27 10.94 -11.05
CA ASP A 36 -13.25 10.37 -11.97
C ASP A 36 -12.50 9.54 -13.00
N ILE A 37 -12.76 8.24 -13.02
CA ILE A 37 -12.25 7.35 -14.06
C ILE A 37 -13.22 7.44 -15.25
N CYS A 38 -12.71 7.26 -16.48
CA CYS A 38 -13.41 7.45 -17.75
C CYS A 38 -14.72 6.65 -17.96
N ASP A 39 -15.22 5.93 -16.96
CA ASP A 39 -16.47 5.17 -16.93
C ASP A 39 -17.49 5.66 -15.88
N GLY A 40 -17.22 6.78 -15.20
CA GLY A 40 -18.07 7.32 -14.13
C GLY A 40 -17.87 6.63 -12.77
N THR A 41 -16.88 5.73 -12.68
CA THR A 41 -16.40 5.22 -11.39
C THR A 41 -15.52 6.28 -10.76
N VAL A 42 -15.85 6.67 -9.54
CA VAL A 42 -15.00 7.55 -8.73
C VAL A 42 -14.08 6.68 -7.89
N THR A 43 -12.77 6.84 -8.06
CA THR A 43 -11.77 6.28 -7.14
C THR A 43 -11.21 7.38 -6.25
N CYS A 44 -10.64 7.00 -5.11
CA CYS A 44 -9.87 7.90 -4.27
C CYS A 44 -8.39 7.62 -4.49
N ASN A 45 -7.63 8.64 -4.86
CA ASN A 45 -6.18 8.59 -4.94
C ASN A 45 -5.57 9.61 -3.97
N VAL A 46 -4.31 9.40 -3.60
CA VAL A 46 -3.56 10.38 -2.81
C VAL A 46 -3.34 11.67 -3.61
N ASP A 47 -3.56 12.81 -2.95
CA ASP A 47 -3.37 14.17 -3.49
C ASP A 47 -1.87 14.53 -3.40
N ILE A 48 -1.08 13.95 -4.29
CA ILE A 48 0.35 14.22 -4.46
C ILE A 48 0.62 14.79 -5.85
N ASP A 49 1.86 15.25 -6.05
CA ASP A 49 2.34 15.74 -7.33
C ASP A 49 2.59 14.57 -8.30
N TRP A 50 1.51 14.07 -8.89
CA TRP A 50 1.54 12.98 -9.87
C TRP A 50 2.31 13.33 -11.14
N GLU A 51 2.56 14.60 -11.44
CA GLU A 51 3.36 15.00 -12.63
C GLU A 51 4.83 14.57 -12.49
N HIS A 52 5.31 14.40 -11.26
CA HIS A 52 6.67 13.96 -10.96
C HIS A 52 6.77 12.46 -10.68
N ILE A 53 5.64 11.74 -10.69
CA ILE A 53 5.59 10.30 -10.56
C ILE A 53 5.68 9.68 -11.95
N THR A 54 6.69 8.84 -12.15
CA THR A 54 6.88 8.11 -13.41
C THR A 54 6.21 6.74 -13.37
N ASP A 55 5.93 6.17 -14.54
CA ASP A 55 5.43 4.79 -14.68
C ASP A 55 6.36 3.78 -13.98
N ALA A 56 7.68 4.03 -14.01
CA ALA A 56 8.66 3.22 -13.29
C ALA A 56 8.40 3.25 -11.78
N ASN A 57 8.14 4.43 -11.20
CA ASN A 57 7.84 4.56 -9.77
C ASN A 57 6.55 3.83 -9.37
N VAL A 58 5.54 3.84 -10.25
CA VAL A 58 4.29 3.09 -10.07
C VAL A 58 4.55 1.58 -10.04
N LEU A 59 5.51 1.08 -10.81
CA LEU A 59 5.95 -0.32 -10.75
C LEU A 59 6.89 -0.63 -9.57
N GLY A 60 7.24 0.39 -8.78
CA GLY A 60 8.16 0.33 -7.65
C GLY A 60 9.63 0.55 -8.00
N GLU A 61 9.94 0.83 -9.26
CA GLU A 61 11.27 1.22 -9.74
C GLU A 61 11.53 2.70 -9.38
N TRP A 62 12.08 2.92 -8.20
CA TRP A 62 12.52 4.23 -7.73
C TRP A 62 14.03 4.38 -7.92
N GLU A 63 14.47 5.45 -8.60
CA GLU A 63 15.91 5.77 -8.71
C GLU A 63 16.52 6.06 -7.33
N PHE A 64 15.74 6.70 -6.46
CA PHE A 64 16.04 6.92 -5.06
C PHE A 64 14.81 6.59 -4.22
N THR A 65 14.98 5.77 -3.18
CA THR A 65 13.89 5.49 -2.23
C THR A 65 13.36 6.82 -1.64
N PRO A 66 12.04 7.07 -1.72
CA PRO A 66 11.47 8.31 -1.23
C PRO A 66 11.73 8.47 0.27
N VAL A 67 11.85 9.73 0.70
CA VAL A 67 12.09 10.07 2.12
C VAL A 67 10.96 9.54 3.01
N ASP A 68 9.72 9.58 2.50
CA ASP A 68 8.60 8.87 3.10
C ASP A 68 8.45 7.48 2.44
N PRO A 69 8.72 6.39 3.18
CA PRO A 69 8.57 5.04 2.66
C PRO A 69 7.14 4.71 2.21
N LEU A 70 6.12 5.34 2.79
CA LEU A 70 4.72 5.06 2.46
C LEU A 70 4.39 5.45 1.02
N LEU A 71 5.10 6.43 0.44
CA LEU A 71 4.94 6.79 -0.97
C LEU A 71 5.16 5.60 -1.91
N VAL A 72 6.09 4.69 -1.56
CA VAL A 72 6.33 3.48 -2.35
C VAL A 72 5.04 2.68 -2.48
N LEU A 73 4.28 2.51 -1.39
CA LEU A 73 3.03 1.75 -1.36
C LEU A 73 1.83 2.53 -1.95
N LEU A 74 1.74 3.82 -1.64
CA LEU A 74 0.62 4.67 -2.03
C LEU A 74 0.58 4.94 -3.54
N VAL A 75 1.75 4.96 -4.17
CA VAL A 75 1.91 5.15 -5.62
C VAL A 75 1.90 3.81 -6.38
N HIS A 76 2.19 2.69 -5.70
CA HIS A 76 2.36 1.38 -6.32
C HIS A 76 1.12 0.93 -7.11
N SER A 77 1.35 0.29 -8.25
CA SER A 77 0.30 -0.42 -8.99
C SER A 77 -0.20 -1.61 -8.18
N ASP A 78 -1.52 -1.73 -8.01
CA ASP A 78 -2.08 -2.87 -7.30
C ASP A 78 -2.14 -4.15 -8.15
N CYS A 79 -1.89 -4.09 -9.47
CA CYS A 79 -1.98 -5.24 -10.37
C CYS A 79 -0.63 -5.75 -10.89
N GLU A 80 0.45 -4.98 -10.75
CA GLU A 80 1.76 -5.36 -11.23
C GLU A 80 2.90 -4.60 -10.52
N GLY A 81 4.11 -5.13 -10.63
CA GLY A 81 5.32 -4.50 -10.10
C GLY A 81 5.80 -5.08 -8.78
N PHE A 82 6.81 -4.42 -8.21
CA PHE A 82 7.54 -4.93 -7.05
C PHE A 82 7.82 -3.85 -6.01
N ILE A 83 7.65 -4.18 -4.74
CA ILE A 83 8.29 -3.45 -3.64
C ILE A 83 9.64 -4.11 -3.41
N TYR A 84 10.72 -3.40 -3.76
CA TYR A 84 12.07 -3.94 -3.69
C TYR A 84 12.52 -4.17 -2.25
N SER A 85 13.40 -5.15 -2.05
CA SER A 85 13.90 -5.54 -0.72
C SER A 85 14.44 -4.36 0.09
N GLU A 86 15.09 -3.39 -0.55
CA GLU A 86 15.61 -2.17 0.08
C GLU A 86 14.51 -1.27 0.67
N GLN A 87 13.32 -1.29 0.07
CA GLN A 87 12.14 -0.50 0.49
C GLN A 87 11.33 -1.24 1.56
N THR A 88 11.40 -2.56 1.61
CA THR A 88 10.55 -3.37 2.50
C THR A 88 10.71 -3.04 3.98
N LYS A 89 11.96 -2.85 4.45
CA LYS A 89 12.22 -2.56 5.87
C LYS A 89 11.72 -1.17 6.29
N PRO A 90 12.10 -0.07 5.60
CA PRO A 90 11.55 1.25 5.92
C PRO A 90 10.02 1.32 5.83
N LEU A 91 9.44 0.64 4.83
CA LEU A 91 7.99 0.59 4.68
C LEU A 91 7.32 -0.18 5.82
N ALA A 92 7.89 -1.32 6.22
CA ALA A 92 7.40 -2.09 7.36
C ALA A 92 7.46 -1.28 8.66
N ASP A 93 8.57 -0.56 8.91
CA ASP A 93 8.72 0.32 10.08
C ASP A 93 7.63 1.41 10.09
N ALA A 94 7.38 2.05 8.94
CA ALA A 94 6.38 3.10 8.81
C ALA A 94 4.94 2.58 9.03
N LEU A 95 4.58 1.45 8.42
CA LEU A 95 3.27 0.83 8.59
C LEU A 95 3.04 0.33 10.02
N GLU A 96 4.05 -0.27 10.64
CA GLU A 96 3.98 -0.77 12.01
C GLU A 96 3.70 0.36 13.02
N ALA A 97 4.30 1.53 12.80
CA ALA A 97 4.06 2.71 13.62
C ALA A 97 2.61 3.25 13.53
N LEU A 98 1.91 2.99 12.42
CA LEU A 98 0.53 3.41 12.22
C LEU A 98 -0.49 2.47 12.85
N ILE A 99 -0.15 1.20 13.10
CA ILE A 99 -1.07 0.17 13.64
C ILE A 99 -1.91 0.64 14.83
N PRO A 100 -1.35 1.34 15.84
CA PRO A 100 -2.13 1.79 17.00
C PRO A 100 -3.19 2.86 16.67
N SER A 101 -3.00 3.59 15.57
CA SER A 101 -3.88 4.68 15.12
C SER A 101 -4.90 4.22 14.07
N ILE A 102 -4.78 3.00 13.56
CA ILE A 102 -5.72 2.44 12.59
C ILE A 102 -7.10 2.31 13.23
N PRO A 103 -8.16 2.87 12.61
CA PRO A 103 -9.52 2.75 13.11
C PRO A 103 -10.03 1.31 13.01
N ASP A 104 -11.15 1.05 13.67
CA ASP A 104 -11.84 -0.22 13.53
C ASP A 104 -12.34 -0.41 12.09
N GLY A 105 -12.53 -1.68 11.69
CA GLY A 105 -13.13 -2.02 10.40
C GLY A 105 -14.50 -1.35 10.21
N GLU A 106 -14.78 -0.92 8.98
CA GLU A 106 -16.08 -0.35 8.61
C GLU A 106 -17.16 -1.43 8.49
N GLU A 107 -18.41 -1.00 8.26
CA GLU A 107 -19.57 -1.90 8.09
C GLU A 107 -19.29 -2.97 7.02
N GLY A 108 -19.37 -4.24 7.41
CA GLY A 108 -19.07 -5.39 6.54
C GLY A 108 -17.71 -6.06 6.82
N TYR A 109 -16.83 -5.44 7.61
CA TYR A 109 -15.59 -6.04 8.07
C TYR A 109 -15.58 -6.28 9.59
N PRO A 110 -14.81 -7.28 10.07
CA PRO A 110 -14.53 -7.41 11.51
C PRO A 110 -13.86 -6.16 12.08
N THR A 111 -14.10 -5.85 13.36
CA THR A 111 -13.56 -4.66 14.07
C THR A 111 -12.04 -4.52 13.93
N ASP A 112 -11.28 -5.61 14.02
CA ASP A 112 -9.81 -5.57 13.93
C ASP A 112 -9.28 -5.79 12.52
N PHE A 113 -10.13 -5.80 11.50
CA PHE A 113 -9.75 -6.19 10.14
C PHE A 113 -8.56 -5.38 9.63
N TRP A 114 -8.62 -4.05 9.62
CA TRP A 114 -7.54 -3.21 9.10
C TRP A 114 -6.23 -3.36 9.88
N ARG A 115 -6.31 -3.56 11.20
CA ARG A 115 -5.12 -3.80 12.04
C ARG A 115 -4.50 -5.16 11.75
N ILE A 116 -5.31 -6.20 11.56
CA ILE A 116 -4.85 -7.53 11.17
C ILE A 116 -4.18 -7.46 9.79
N ARG A 117 -4.85 -6.85 8.80
CA ARG A 117 -4.32 -6.71 7.44
C ARG A 117 -3.00 -5.94 7.39
N THR A 118 -2.89 -4.88 8.17
CA THR A 118 -1.63 -4.12 8.25
C THR A 118 -0.51 -4.94 8.88
N ARG A 119 -0.81 -5.73 9.91
CA ARG A 119 0.18 -6.66 10.51
C ARG A 119 0.62 -7.73 9.53
N GLU A 120 -0.32 -8.35 8.81
CA GLU A 120 0.00 -9.33 7.77
C GLU A 120 0.92 -8.73 6.70
N PHE A 121 0.62 -7.50 6.26
CA PHE A 121 1.45 -6.79 5.29
C PHE A 121 2.85 -6.48 5.84
N VAL A 122 2.93 -5.98 7.07
CA VAL A 122 4.20 -5.73 7.78
C VAL A 122 5.01 -7.02 7.90
N ASP A 123 4.41 -8.11 8.35
CA ASP A 123 5.09 -9.40 8.51
C ASP A 123 5.63 -9.92 7.16
N GLY A 124 4.85 -9.77 6.09
CA GLY A 124 5.27 -10.11 4.74
C GLY A 124 6.46 -9.27 4.25
N LEU A 125 6.42 -7.95 4.48
CA LEU A 125 7.55 -7.06 4.19
C LEU A 125 8.79 -7.44 5.00
N ARG A 126 8.64 -7.78 6.29
CA ARG A 126 9.76 -8.20 7.14
C ARG A 126 10.37 -9.52 6.65
N LYS A 127 9.55 -10.49 6.24
CA LYS A 127 10.03 -11.74 5.63
C LYS A 127 10.87 -11.44 4.39
N ALA A 128 10.34 -10.62 3.48
CA ALA A 128 11.04 -10.22 2.26
C ALA A 128 12.35 -9.48 2.57
N ALA A 129 12.37 -8.60 3.58
CA ALA A 129 13.58 -7.91 4.04
C ALA A 129 14.65 -8.89 4.55
N ILE A 130 14.24 -9.94 5.28
CA ILE A 130 15.15 -10.95 5.83
C ILE A 130 15.72 -11.83 4.72
N THR A 131 14.91 -12.23 3.73
CA THR A 131 15.36 -13.04 2.60
C THR A 131 16.10 -12.25 1.53
N GLY A 132 15.99 -10.91 1.56
CA GLY A 132 16.52 -10.03 0.52
C GLY A 132 15.71 -10.06 -0.77
N GLU A 133 14.49 -10.61 -0.72
CA GLU A 133 13.59 -10.75 -1.87
C GLU A 133 12.64 -9.55 -1.97
N SER A 134 12.08 -9.35 -3.16
CA SER A 134 11.10 -8.27 -3.40
C SER A 134 9.67 -8.80 -3.24
N VAL A 135 8.76 -7.93 -2.80
CA VAL A 135 7.33 -8.26 -2.76
C VAL A 135 6.71 -7.99 -4.12
N GLY A 136 6.21 -9.02 -4.79
CA GLY A 136 5.61 -8.90 -6.12
C GLY A 136 4.09 -8.85 -6.07
N PHE A 137 3.50 -8.11 -7.00
CA PHE A 137 2.06 -7.94 -7.22
C PHE A 137 1.67 -8.56 -8.56
N PHE A 138 0.61 -9.39 -8.58
CA PHE A 138 0.18 -10.17 -9.75
C PHE A 138 -1.30 -10.60 -9.68
#